data_AF-A0A368EZK2-F1
#
_entry.id   AF-A0A368EZK2-F1
#
_cell.length_a   1.000
_cell.length_b   1.000
_cell.length_c   1.000
_cell.angle_alpha   90.00
_cell.angle_beta   90.00
_cell.angle_gamma   90.00
#
_symmetry.space_group_name_H-M   'P 1'
#
loop_
_entity.id
_entity.type
_entity.pdbx_description
1 polymer ?
#
loop_
_entity_poly.entity_id
_entity_poly.type
_entity_poly.pdbx_seq_one_letter_code
_entity_poly.pdbx_strand_id
1 'polypeptide(L)' 'MDLIRYGFENGRCVTFRYGGRRGNFNNFGTRADCEGACAEYLPAPALWRLIRFRL' A
#
# COMPACT_ATOMS: atom_id res chain seq x y z
N MET A 1 20.86 -0.46 -8.21
CA MET A 1 19.66 -0.02 -8.95
C MET A 1 18.60 0.23 -7.90
N ASP A 2 18.23 1.50 -7.73
CA ASP A 2 17.24 1.89 -6.74
C ASP A 2 15.85 1.82 -7.35
N LEU A 3 15.01 0.94 -6.82
CA LEU A 3 13.60 0.85 -7.21
C LEU A 3 12.78 1.67 -6.23
N ILE A 4 11.88 2.50 -6.74
CA ILE A 4 10.87 3.13 -5.92
C ILE A 4 9.79 2.09 -5.64
N ARG A 5 9.52 1.87 -4.35
CA ARG A 5 8.52 0.92 -3.85
C ARG A 5 7.60 1.63 -2.87
N TYR A 6 6.42 1.07 -2.66
CA TYR A 6 5.46 1.53 -1.68
C TYR A 6 5.44 0.59 -0.47
N GLY A 7 5.33 1.16 0.72
CA GLY A 7 5.15 0.42 1.97
C GLY A 7 4.18 1.15 2.87
N PHE A 8 3.45 0.41 3.70
CA PHE A 8 2.52 0.94 4.67
C PHE A 8 3.24 1.29 5.96
N GLU A 9 3.13 2.53 6.39
CA GLU A 9 3.73 3.07 7.60
C GLU A 9 2.81 4.14 8.18
N ASN A 10 2.51 4.04 9.49
CA ASN A 10 1.70 5.03 10.21
C ASN A 10 0.34 5.34 9.55
N GLY A 11 -0.38 4.29 9.13
CA GLY A 11 -1.74 4.45 8.59
C GLY A 11 -1.78 4.92 7.14
N ARG A 12 -0.66 4.92 6.41
CA ARG A 12 -0.61 5.36 5.01
C ARG A 12 0.47 4.63 4.20
N CYS A 13 0.26 4.56 2.90
CA CYS A 13 1.28 4.09 1.96
C CYS A 13 2.27 5.21 1.62
N VAL A 14 3.55 4.97 1.87
CA VAL A 14 4.67 5.87 1.60
C VAL A 14 5.66 5.22 0.64
N THR A 15 6.41 6.04 -0.10
CA THR A 15 7.46 5.56 -0.99
C THR A 15 8.78 5.38 -0.24
N PHE A 16 9.53 4.33 -0.57
CA PHE A 16 10.89 4.11 -0.10
C PHE A 16 11.78 3.57 -1.22
N ARG A 17 13.11 3.68 -1.04
CA ARG A 17 14.10 3.12 -1.97
C ARG A 17 14.38 1.67 -1.61
N TYR A 18 14.22 0.77 -2.58
CA TYR A 18 14.55 -0.64 -2.45
C TYR A 18 15.74 -1.00 -3.32
N GLY A 19 16.78 -1.57 -2.71
CA GLY A 19 18.01 -1.99 -3.40
C GLY A 19 17.87 -3.23 -4.29
N GLY A 20 16.67 -3.78 -4.42
CA GLY A 20 16.35 -4.88 -5.35
C GLY A 20 16.52 -6.29 -4.79
N ARG A 21 17.03 -6.48 -3.57
CA ARG A 21 17.16 -7.79 -2.92
C ARG A 21 16.85 -7.72 -1.42
N ARG A 22 16.46 -8.87 -0.84
CA ARG A 22 16.18 -9.05 0.59
C ARG A 22 15.14 -8.07 1.17
N GLY A 23 14.00 -7.92 0.48
CA GLY A 23 12.85 -7.18 1.00
C GLY A 23 12.01 -7.99 1.99
N ASN A 24 11.11 -7.31 2.70
CA ASN A 24 10.01 -7.93 3.44
C ASN A 24 8.70 -7.80 2.64
N PHE A 25 7.58 -8.26 3.20
CA PHE A 25 6.26 -8.17 2.56
C PHE A 25 5.71 -6.74 2.45
N ASN A 26 6.27 -5.77 3.17
CA ASN A 26 5.87 -4.38 3.10
C ASN A 26 6.56 -3.66 1.91
N ASN A 27 6.35 -4.19 0.71
CA ASN A 27 7.07 -3.79 -0.49
C ASN A 27 6.23 -4.01 -1.76
N PHE A 28 5.59 -2.94 -2.22
CA PHE A 28 4.66 -2.95 -3.34
C PHE A 28 5.19 -2.16 -4.53
N GLY A 29 4.84 -2.60 -5.74
CA GLY A 29 5.22 -1.92 -6.97
C GLY A 29 4.41 -0.63 -7.20
N THR A 30 3.18 -0.58 -6.69
CA THR A 30 2.28 0.57 -6.84
C THR A 30 1.67 0.99 -5.51
N ARG A 31 1.20 2.24 -5.46
CA ARG A 31 0.45 2.76 -4.32
C ARG A 31 -0.86 2.00 -4.10
N ALA A 32 -1.56 1.65 -5.18
CA ALA A 32 -2.83 0.94 -5.13
C ALA A 32 -2.69 -0.47 -4.54
N ASP A 33 -1.61 -1.19 -4.86
CA ASP A 33 -1.35 -2.50 -4.26
C ASP A 33 -1.10 -2.41 -2.76
N CYS A 34 -0.35 -1.39 -2.32
CA CYS A 34 -0.14 -1.12 -0.89
C CYS A 34 -1.45 -0.74 -0.19
N GLU A 35 -2.23 0.18 -0.76
CA GLU A 35 -3.51 0.63 -0.17
C GLU A 35 -4.54 -0.51 -0.15
N GLY A 36 -4.56 -1.37 -1.17
CA GLY A 36 -5.41 -2.56 -1.23
C GLY A 36 -5.01 -3.61 -0.20
N ALA A 37 -3.71 -3.87 -0.03
CA ALA A 37 -3.21 -4.81 0.98
C ALA A 37 -3.43 -4.31 2.41
N CYS A 38 -3.48 -2.99 2.62
CA CYS A 38 -3.58 -2.38 3.95
C CYS A 38 -4.91 -1.67 4.22
N ALA A 39 -5.93 -1.87 3.37
CA ALA A 39 -7.24 -1.21 3.48
C ALA A 39 -7.95 -1.47 4.82
N GLU A 40 -7.64 -2.59 5.49
CA GLU A 40 -8.16 -2.93 6.83
C GLU A 40 -7.51 -2.09 7.96
N TYR A 41 -6.33 -1.52 7.72
CA TYR A 41 -5.61 -0.67 8.67
C TYR A 41 -5.82 0.83 8.44
N LEU A 42 -6.63 1.22 7.45
CA LEU A 42 -7.02 2.61 7.24
C LEU A 42 -8.23 2.95 8.14
N PRO A 43 -8.23 4.10 8.83
CA PRO A 43 -9.39 4.51 9.60
C PRO A 43 -10.64 4.62 8.71
N ALA A 44 -11.80 4.38 9.32
CA ALA A 44 -13.05 3.99 8.68
C ALA A 44 -13.63 4.87 7.55
N PRO A 45 -13.24 6.14 7.24
CA PRO A 45 -13.81 6.81 6.08
C PRO A 45 -13.05 6.57 4.76
N ALA A 46 -12.19 5.56 4.63
CA ALA A 46 -11.65 5.13 3.33
C ALA A 46 -12.42 3.94 2.69
N LEU A 47 -13.22 3.22 3.48
CA LEU A 47 -13.95 2.01 3.05
C LEU A 47 -15.13 2.28 2.11
N TRP A 48 -15.56 3.54 1.94
CA TRP A 48 -16.66 3.90 1.02
C TRP A 48 -16.29 3.79 -0.47
N ARG A 49 -15.01 3.59 -0.82
CA ARG A 49 -14.59 3.36 -2.22
C ARG A 49 -14.91 1.96 -2.74
N LEU A 50 -15.17 0.98 -1.86
CA LEU A 50 -15.51 -0.40 -2.26
C LEU A 50 -17.01 -0.73 -2.18
N ILE A 51 -17.84 0.14 -1.61
CA ILE A 51 -19.30 -0.03 -1.62
C ILE A 51 -19.91 0.37 -3.00
N ARG A 52 -19.14 1.02 -3.89
CA ARG A 52 -19.61 1.41 -5.24
C ARG A 52 -19.55 0.31 -6.32
N PHE A 53 -19.12 -0.92 -6.00
CA PHE A 53 -19.09 -2.03 -6.98
C PHE A 53 -19.82 -3.30 -6.52
N ARG A 54 -20.76 -3.19 -5.57
CA ARG A 54 -21.70 -4.28 -5.24
C ARG A 54 -23.13 -3.75 -5.08
N LEU A 55 -23.68 -3.22 -6.17
CA LEU A 55 -25.10 -3.37 -6.48
C LEU A 55 -25.23 -4.46 -7.54
#